data_AF-A0A432QLC8-F1
#
_entry.id   AF-A0A432QLC8-F1
#
_cell.length_a   1.000
_cell.length_b   1.000
_cell.length_c   1.000
_cell.angle_alpha   90.00
_cell.angle_beta   90.00
_cell.angle_gamma   90.00
#
_symmetry.space_group_name_H-M   'P 1'
#
loop_
_entity.id
_entity.type
_entity.pdbx_description
1 polymer ?
#
loop_
_entity_poly.entity_id
_entity_poly.type
_entity_poly.pdbx_seq_one_letter_code
_entity_poly.pdbx_strand_id
1 'polypeptide(L)'
;MKQPWRIPDFLDLEYFFAADRQLAEEEGEAVLRDRDRELYLHHMSGEEAEGKPEWEWLIHRWLQERRRLTNEEQNSQALLPGRMWYELYGLFWSVLAFLAFGAGSTACYSYLSYSGEQPVNVSLFFLVFVGGQLLFLLLLPLGWLLRKLRGRDLRDSLLLALVNKGLNRFLFAVR
;
A
#
# COMPACT_ATOMS: atom_id res chain seq x y z
N MET A 1 6.55 -16.61 10.45
CA MET A 1 5.96 -16.39 9.09
C MET A 1 6.67 -15.19 8.48
N LYS A 2 7.26 -15.32 7.28
CA LYS A 2 7.98 -14.21 6.62
C LYS A 2 6.98 -13.10 6.29
N GLN A 3 7.10 -11.93 6.92
CA GLN A 3 6.29 -10.78 6.53
C GLN A 3 6.90 -10.14 5.28
N PRO A 4 6.11 -9.88 4.23
CA PRO A 4 6.63 -9.24 3.04
C PRO A 4 6.92 -7.77 3.32
N TRP A 5 8.15 -7.34 3.06
CA TRP A 5 8.57 -5.94 3.11
C TRP A 5 7.66 -5.07 2.22
N ARG A 6 7.21 -3.93 2.74
CA ARG A 6 6.45 -2.94 1.97
C ARG A 6 7.20 -1.61 1.91
N ILE A 7 6.82 -0.76 0.96
CA ILE A 7 7.39 0.59 0.80
C ILE A 7 7.40 1.39 2.12
N PRO A 8 6.31 1.41 2.93
CA PRO A 8 6.32 2.06 4.24
C PRO A 8 7.42 1.60 5.18
N ASP A 9 7.79 0.31 5.13
CA ASP A 9 8.81 -0.26 6.01
C ASP A 9 10.20 0.25 5.64
N PHE A 10 10.49 0.37 4.35
CA PHE A 10 11.74 0.97 3.88
C PHE A 10 11.84 2.46 4.21
N LEU A 11 10.72 3.20 4.12
CA LEU A 11 10.70 4.62 4.44
C LEU A 11 10.96 4.87 5.93
N ASP A 12 10.33 4.07 6.80
CA ASP A 12 10.55 4.19 8.25
C ASP A 12 11.95 3.74 8.66
N LEU A 13 12.48 2.70 7.99
CA LEU A 13 13.82 2.22 8.24
C LEU A 13 14.88 3.27 7.87
N GLU A 14 14.77 3.92 6.70
CA GLU A 14 15.68 5.02 6.33
C GLU A 14 15.54 6.20 7.29
N TYR A 15 14.32 6.51 7.73
CA TYR A 15 14.09 7.55 8.73
C TYR A 15 14.84 7.25 10.05
N PHE A 16 14.72 6.03 10.58
CA PHE A 16 15.43 5.66 11.81
C PHE A 16 16.94 5.61 11.62
N PHE A 17 17.44 5.17 10.45
CA PHE A 17 18.87 5.20 10.17
C PHE A 17 19.41 6.62 10.05
N ALA A 18 18.65 7.55 9.47
CA ALA A 18 19.02 8.96 9.45
C ALA A 18 19.06 9.55 10.86
N ALA A 19 18.07 9.26 11.70
CA ALA A 19 18.03 9.69 13.09
C ALA A 19 19.20 9.09 13.91
N ASP A 20 19.50 7.81 13.70
CA ASP A 20 20.59 7.12 14.40
C ASP A 20 21.97 7.66 13.99
N ARG A 21 22.18 8.02 12.70
CA ARG A 21 23.41 8.68 12.25
C ARG A 21 23.62 10.00 12.99
N GLN A 22 22.59 10.83 13.11
CA GLN A 22 22.66 12.08 13.85
C GLN A 22 22.97 11.84 15.33
N LEU A 23 22.30 10.88 15.97
CA LEU A 23 22.55 10.56 17.38
C LEU A 23 23.96 10.03 17.63
N ALA A 24 24.51 9.22 16.71
CA ALA A 24 25.88 8.75 16.79
C ALA A 24 26.91 9.89 16.65
N GLU A 25 26.62 10.89 15.83
CA GLU A 25 27.45 12.09 15.69
C GLU A 25 27.44 12.95 16.97
N GLU A 26 26.28 13.05 17.63
CA GLU A 26 26.09 13.89 18.83
C GLU A 26 26.58 13.22 20.13
N GLU A 27 26.26 11.94 20.34
CA GLU A 27 26.48 11.22 21.61
C GLU A 27 27.46 10.04 21.51
N GLY A 28 27.87 9.69 20.28
CA GLY A 28 28.78 8.58 20.01
C GLY A 28 28.10 7.24 19.76
N GLU A 29 28.79 6.35 19.03
CA GLU A 29 28.25 5.03 18.63
C GLU A 29 27.91 4.09 19.79
N ALA A 30 28.50 4.32 20.98
CA ALA A 30 28.24 3.50 22.15
C ALA A 30 26.76 3.53 22.58
N VAL A 31 26.11 4.69 22.44
CA VAL A 31 24.70 4.88 22.79
C VAL A 31 23.80 4.02 21.92
N LEU A 32 24.04 3.99 20.60
CA LEU A 32 23.29 3.15 19.67
C LEU A 32 23.44 1.67 20.01
N ARG A 33 24.67 1.23 20.26
CA ARG A 33 24.97 -0.18 20.59
C ARG A 33 24.27 -0.60 21.87
N ASP A 34 24.31 0.22 22.90
CA ASP A 34 23.75 -0.10 24.21
C ASP A 34 22.21 -0.14 24.13
N ARG A 35 21.60 0.82 23.41
CA ARG A 35 20.15 0.81 23.09
C ARG A 35 19.73 -0.43 22.32
N ASP A 36 20.40 -0.74 21.21
CA ASP A 36 20.01 -1.88 20.36
C ASP A 36 20.21 -3.22 21.08
N ARG A 37 21.21 -3.31 21.96
CA ARG A 37 21.41 -4.46 22.85
C ARG A 37 20.26 -4.60 23.84
N GLU A 38 19.84 -3.52 24.47
CA GLU A 38 18.69 -3.52 25.40
C GLU A 38 17.41 -3.94 24.67
N LEU A 39 17.17 -3.38 23.48
CA LEU A 39 16.03 -3.72 22.63
C LEU A 39 16.01 -5.22 22.30
N TYR A 40 17.16 -5.79 21.94
CA TYR A 40 17.27 -7.22 21.65
C TYR A 40 16.97 -8.10 22.87
N LEU A 41 17.60 -7.79 24.02
CA LEU A 41 17.48 -8.61 25.22
C LEU A 41 16.09 -8.56 25.87
N HIS A 42 15.39 -7.43 25.76
CA HIS A 42 14.10 -7.26 26.44
C HIS A 42 12.91 -7.54 25.54
N HIS A 43 13.01 -7.30 24.22
CA HIS A 43 11.85 -7.31 23.33
C HIS A 43 11.93 -8.36 22.22
N MET A 44 13.12 -8.90 21.90
CA MET A 44 13.30 -9.79 20.74
C MET A 44 13.78 -11.20 21.10
N SER A 45 14.60 -11.38 22.15
CA SER A 45 15.28 -12.64 22.43
C SER A 45 14.38 -13.79 22.91
N GLY A 46 13.12 -13.53 23.26
CA GLY A 46 12.19 -14.53 23.80
C GLY A 46 11.25 -15.17 22.78
N GLU A 47 11.16 -14.65 21.55
CA GLU A 47 10.12 -15.06 20.60
C GLU A 47 10.54 -16.17 19.63
N GLU A 48 11.84 -16.43 19.45
CA GLU A 48 12.35 -17.57 18.69
C GLU A 48 13.00 -18.58 19.64
N ALA A 49 12.17 -19.48 20.17
CA ALA A 49 12.61 -20.50 21.11
C ALA A 49 13.42 -21.66 20.50
N GLU A 50 13.64 -21.72 19.18
CA GLU A 50 14.34 -22.85 18.53
C GLU A 50 15.13 -22.45 17.27
N GLY A 51 16.22 -21.68 17.42
CA GLY A 51 17.18 -21.49 16.30
C GLY A 51 17.94 -20.17 16.30
N LYS A 52 18.82 -20.00 15.29
CA LYS A 52 19.40 -18.69 14.96
C LYS A 52 18.37 -17.88 14.18
N PRO A 53 18.08 -16.62 14.57
CA PRO A 53 17.13 -15.79 13.85
C PRO A 53 17.55 -15.54 12.41
N GLU A 54 16.59 -15.56 11.50
CA GLU A 54 16.81 -15.05 10.15
C GLU A 54 17.02 -13.52 10.22
N TRP A 55 18.02 -13.01 9.49
CA TRP A 55 18.37 -11.59 9.51
C TRP A 55 17.19 -10.67 9.12
N GLU A 56 16.35 -11.09 8.15
CA GLU A 56 15.18 -10.34 7.70
C GLU A 56 14.14 -10.17 8.81
N TRP A 57 13.99 -11.20 9.65
CA TRP A 57 13.07 -11.19 10.77
C TRP A 57 13.58 -10.23 11.86
N LEU A 58 14.88 -10.27 12.16
CA LEU A 58 15.49 -9.38 13.15
C LEU A 58 15.31 -7.91 12.79
N ILE A 59 15.57 -7.52 11.53
CA ILE A 59 15.41 -6.12 11.11
C ILE A 59 13.94 -5.70 11.13
N HIS A 60 13.02 -6.58 10.70
CA HIS A 60 11.58 -6.29 10.80
C HIS A 60 11.14 -6.09 12.24
N ARG A 61 11.59 -6.96 13.15
CA ARG A 61 11.25 -6.87 14.58
C ARG A 61 11.85 -5.62 15.20
N TRP A 62 13.10 -5.32 14.94
CA TRP A 62 13.74 -4.08 15.37
C TRP A 62 12.95 -2.85 14.90
N LEU A 63 12.53 -2.83 13.62
CA LEU A 63 11.72 -1.73 13.07
C LEU A 63 10.36 -1.60 13.79
N GLN A 64 9.69 -2.73 14.07
CA GLN A 64 8.41 -2.73 14.80
C GLN A 64 8.57 -2.18 16.22
N GLU A 65 9.61 -2.58 16.94
CA GLU A 65 9.89 -2.08 18.28
C GLU A 65 10.27 -0.60 18.27
N ARG A 66 11.08 -0.14 17.32
CA ARG A 66 11.39 1.29 17.15
C ARG A 66 10.13 2.12 16.91
N ARG A 67 9.20 1.64 16.08
CA ARG A 67 7.89 2.28 15.89
C ARG A 67 7.09 2.33 17.19
N ARG A 68 7.06 1.23 17.96
CA ARG A 68 6.34 1.15 19.24
C ARG A 68 6.86 2.16 20.25
N LEU A 69 8.18 2.18 20.47
CA LEU A 69 8.83 3.11 21.40
C LEU A 69 8.57 4.57 21.02
N THR A 70 8.69 4.90 19.73
CA THR A 70 8.43 6.27 19.25
C THR A 70 6.97 6.69 19.51
N ASN A 71 6.01 5.77 19.35
CA ASN A 71 4.60 6.04 19.65
C ASN A 71 4.35 6.21 21.15
N GLU A 72 5.05 5.45 21.99
CA GLU A 72 4.96 5.55 23.46
C GLU A 72 5.53 6.88 23.95
N GLU A 73 6.70 7.29 23.45
CA GLU A 73 7.34 8.57 23.77
C GLU A 73 6.44 9.76 23.39
N GLN A 74 5.79 9.71 22.23
CA GLN A 74 4.93 10.79 21.76
C GLN A 74 3.51 10.76 22.35
N ASN A 75 3.19 9.79 23.22
CA ASN A 75 1.85 9.56 23.79
C ASN A 75 0.72 9.55 22.73
N SER A 76 1.09 9.29 21.48
CA SER A 76 0.25 9.42 20.30
C SER A 76 0.90 8.65 19.16
N GLN A 77 0.14 8.36 18.11
CA GLN A 77 0.71 7.65 16.99
C GLN A 77 1.65 8.57 16.21
N ALA A 78 2.94 8.27 16.25
CA ALA A 78 3.98 9.06 15.63
C ALA A 78 3.74 9.22 14.12
N LEU A 79 3.99 10.43 13.62
CA LEU A 79 3.91 10.77 12.21
C LEU A 79 5.15 10.27 11.45
N LEU A 80 5.26 8.95 11.33
CA LEU A 80 6.34 8.30 10.61
C LEU A 80 6.15 8.42 9.08
N PRO A 81 7.23 8.55 8.30
CA PRO A 81 7.15 8.70 6.84
C PRO A 81 6.40 7.57 6.12
N GLY A 82 6.55 6.34 6.59
CA GLY A 82 5.85 5.17 6.06
C GLY A 82 4.34 5.23 6.28
N ARG A 83 3.90 5.81 7.41
CA ARG A 83 2.48 6.07 7.64
C ARG A 83 1.97 7.17 6.72
N MET A 84 2.70 8.28 6.62
CA MET A 84 2.38 9.38 5.71
C MET A 84 2.23 8.86 4.27
N TRP A 85 3.11 7.97 3.83
CA TRP A 85 3.00 7.32 2.53
C TRP A 85 1.68 6.55 2.36
N TYR A 86 1.28 5.76 3.36
CA TYR A 86 0.02 5.00 3.27
C TYR A 86 -1.20 5.92 3.13
N GLU A 87 -1.25 6.99 3.93
CA GLU A 87 -2.34 7.95 3.92
C GLU A 87 -2.37 8.74 2.60
N LEU A 88 -1.22 9.26 2.15
CA LEU A 88 -1.10 10.00 0.90
C LEU A 88 -1.41 9.14 -0.32
N TYR A 89 -0.93 7.89 -0.34
CA TYR A 89 -1.18 6.97 -1.44
C TYR A 89 -2.68 6.65 -1.56
N GLY A 90 -3.35 6.37 -0.44
CA GLY A 90 -4.80 6.13 -0.42
C GLY A 90 -5.61 7.36 -0.87
N LEU A 91 -5.23 8.55 -0.39
CA LEU A 91 -5.85 9.81 -0.78
C LEU A 91 -5.64 10.10 -2.27
N PHE A 92 -4.41 9.94 -2.77
CA PHE A 92 -4.07 10.14 -4.18
C PHE A 92 -4.96 9.31 -5.10
N TRP A 93 -5.11 8.01 -4.82
CA TRP A 93 -5.96 7.14 -5.64
C TRP A 93 -7.44 7.50 -5.55
N SER A 94 -7.89 7.95 -4.38
CA SER A 94 -9.27 8.39 -4.18
C SER A 94 -9.58 9.65 -4.98
N VAL A 95 -8.71 10.67 -4.90
CA VAL A 95 -8.81 11.91 -5.69
C VAL A 95 -8.74 11.59 -7.19
N LEU A 96 -7.80 10.75 -7.60
CA LEU A 96 -7.67 10.34 -8.99
C LEU A 96 -8.92 9.63 -9.50
N ALA A 97 -9.55 8.78 -8.69
CA ALA A 97 -10.80 8.10 -9.03
C ALA A 97 -11.96 9.09 -9.22
N PHE A 98 -12.11 10.08 -8.32
CA PHE A 98 -13.13 11.12 -8.46
C PHE A 98 -12.90 11.99 -9.71
N LEU A 99 -11.65 12.37 -9.98
CA LEU A 99 -11.30 13.14 -11.17
C LEU A 99 -11.56 12.34 -12.46
N ALA A 100 -11.17 11.07 -12.50
CA ALA A 100 -11.42 10.20 -13.65
C ALA A 100 -12.92 9.99 -13.90
N PHE A 101 -13.70 9.81 -12.83
CA PHE A 101 -15.16 9.71 -12.91
C PHE A 101 -15.77 11.00 -13.45
N GLY A 102 -15.42 12.16 -12.87
CA GLY A 102 -15.91 13.46 -13.31
C GLY A 102 -15.54 13.77 -14.76
N ALA A 103 -14.31 13.49 -15.17
CA ALA A 103 -13.86 13.66 -16.55
C ALA A 103 -14.64 12.76 -17.53
N GLY A 104 -14.81 11.48 -17.19
CA GLY A 104 -15.58 10.54 -18.01
C GLY A 104 -17.05 10.92 -18.12
N SER A 105 -17.69 11.31 -17.01
CA SER A 105 -19.08 11.78 -17.00
C SER A 105 -19.27 13.06 -17.82
N THR A 106 -18.35 14.02 -17.70
CA THR A 106 -18.40 15.27 -18.47
C THR A 106 -18.22 15.01 -19.96
N ALA A 107 -17.30 14.13 -20.35
CA ALA A 107 -17.11 13.73 -21.73
C ALA A 107 -18.37 13.05 -22.30
N CYS A 108 -18.98 12.15 -21.54
CA CYS A 108 -20.23 11.49 -21.93
C CYS A 108 -21.37 12.50 -22.08
N TYR A 109 -21.55 13.40 -21.12
CA TYR A 109 -22.55 14.46 -21.17
C TYR A 109 -22.36 15.40 -22.36
N SER A 110 -21.13 15.77 -22.69
CA SER A 110 -20.84 16.58 -23.87
C SER A 110 -21.29 15.91 -25.17
N TYR A 111 -21.21 14.59 -25.26
CA TYR A 111 -21.70 13.83 -26.39
C TYR A 111 -23.23 13.64 -26.37
N LEU A 112 -23.84 13.48 -25.18
CA LEU A 112 -25.29 13.29 -25.03
C LEU A 112 -26.10 14.59 -25.19
N SER A 113 -25.55 15.74 -24.79
CA SER A 113 -26.19 17.07 -24.91
C SER A 113 -26.07 17.67 -26.31
N TYR A 114 -25.59 16.88 -27.26
CA TYR A 114 -25.32 17.32 -28.61
C TYR A 114 -26.61 17.71 -29.37
N SER A 115 -26.64 18.92 -29.93
CA SER A 115 -27.83 19.54 -30.56
C SER A 115 -28.09 19.10 -32.00
N GLY A 116 -27.21 18.31 -32.63
CA GLY A 116 -27.42 17.79 -33.98
C GLY A 116 -26.91 18.68 -35.12
N GLU A 117 -26.23 19.80 -34.84
CA GLU A 117 -25.80 20.76 -35.89
C GLU A 117 -24.71 20.21 -36.83
N GLN A 118 -23.92 19.23 -36.39
CA GLN A 118 -22.95 18.48 -37.20
C GLN A 118 -23.19 16.96 -37.07
N PRO A 119 -22.82 16.12 -38.04
CA PRO A 119 -22.91 14.67 -37.86
C PRO A 119 -21.86 14.17 -36.85
N VAL A 120 -22.31 13.56 -35.75
CA VAL A 120 -21.41 12.92 -34.78
C VAL A 120 -20.99 11.55 -35.31
N ASN A 121 -19.69 11.25 -35.22
CA ASN A 121 -19.18 9.92 -35.55
C ASN A 121 -19.59 8.92 -34.45
N VAL A 122 -20.71 8.22 -34.69
CA VAL A 122 -21.25 7.20 -33.78
C VAL A 122 -20.24 6.08 -33.52
N SER A 123 -19.43 5.71 -34.52
CA SER A 123 -18.38 4.71 -34.35
C SER A 123 -17.30 5.18 -33.37
N LEU A 124 -16.92 6.47 -33.42
CA LEU A 124 -15.97 7.05 -32.47
C LEU A 124 -16.55 7.07 -31.05
N PHE A 125 -17.84 7.41 -30.90
CA PHE A 125 -18.53 7.33 -29.60
C PHE A 125 -18.48 5.92 -29.01
N PHE A 126 -18.89 4.90 -29.78
CA PHE A 126 -18.84 3.52 -29.32
C PHE A 126 -17.42 3.06 -29.02
N LEU A 127 -16.45 3.42 -29.85
CA LEU A 127 -15.05 3.04 -29.64
C LEU A 127 -14.51 3.60 -28.31
N VAL A 128 -14.75 4.88 -28.02
CA VAL A 128 -14.22 5.55 -26.83
C VAL A 128 -14.94 5.09 -25.57
N PHE A 129 -16.28 5.14 -25.54
CA PHE A 129 -17.05 4.89 -24.33
C PHE A 129 -17.27 3.40 -24.06
N VAL A 130 -17.54 2.59 -25.10
CA VAL A 130 -17.81 1.16 -24.95
C VAL A 130 -16.55 0.33 -25.23
N GLY A 131 -15.83 0.64 -26.30
CA GLY A 131 -14.59 -0.05 -26.67
C GLY A 131 -13.51 0.08 -25.58
N GLY A 132 -13.36 1.28 -24.99
CA GLY A 132 -12.47 1.49 -23.84
C GLY A 132 -12.84 0.63 -22.63
N GLN A 133 -14.13 0.57 -22.27
CA GLN A 133 -14.62 -0.27 -21.18
C GLN A 133 -14.38 -1.76 -21.45
N LEU A 134 -14.66 -2.23 -22.67
CA LEU A 134 -14.40 -3.60 -23.07
C LEU A 134 -12.91 -3.94 -23.01
N LEU A 135 -12.05 -3.03 -23.47
CA LEU A 135 -10.59 -3.20 -23.38
C LEU A 135 -10.15 -3.35 -21.92
N PHE A 136 -10.57 -2.46 -21.02
CA PHE A 136 -10.24 -2.56 -19.60
C PHE A 136 -10.78 -3.86 -18.98
N LEU A 137 -12.00 -4.26 -19.34
CA LEU A 137 -12.61 -5.50 -18.87
C LEU A 137 -11.85 -6.74 -19.35
N LEU A 138 -11.25 -6.71 -20.54
CA LEU A 138 -10.39 -7.78 -21.07
C LEU A 138 -8.97 -7.77 -20.47
N LEU A 139 -8.42 -6.58 -20.18
CA LEU A 139 -7.10 -6.44 -19.56
C LEU A 139 -7.05 -7.02 -18.14
N LEU A 140 -8.16 -6.97 -17.38
CA LEU A 140 -8.24 -7.53 -16.03
C LEU A 140 -7.97 -9.05 -15.96
N PRO A 141 -8.72 -9.92 -16.67
CA PRO A 141 -8.43 -11.35 -16.69
C PRO A 141 -7.12 -11.67 -17.40
N LEU A 142 -6.68 -10.86 -18.37
CA LEU A 142 -5.38 -11.03 -19.03
C LEU A 142 -4.22 -10.79 -18.04
N GLY A 143 -4.29 -9.73 -17.24
CA GLY A 143 -3.31 -9.45 -16.18
C GLY A 143 -3.29 -10.55 -15.11
N TRP A 144 -4.46 -11.08 -14.75
CA TRP A 144 -4.57 -12.25 -13.88
C TRP A 144 -3.92 -13.50 -14.50
N LEU A 145 -4.20 -13.78 -15.77
CA LEU A 145 -3.64 -14.93 -16.50
C LEU A 145 -2.12 -14.84 -16.59
N LEU A 146 -1.59 -13.67 -16.96
CA LEU A 146 -0.14 -13.43 -17.04
C LEU A 146 0.56 -13.58 -15.69
N ARG A 147 -0.10 -13.20 -14.58
CA ARG A 147 0.42 -13.40 -13.22
C ARG A 147 0.41 -14.87 -12.82
N LYS A 148 -0.66 -15.60 -13.14
CA LYS A 148 -0.79 -17.04 -12.91
C LYS A 148 0.28 -17.83 -13.69
N LEU A 149 0.51 -17.48 -14.95
CA LEU A 149 1.55 -18.09 -15.78
C LEU A 149 2.97 -17.79 -15.28
N ARG A 150 3.17 -16.65 -14.60
CA ARG A 150 4.45 -16.28 -13.96
C ARG A 150 4.64 -16.87 -12.55
N GLY A 151 3.72 -17.72 -12.08
CA GLY A 151 3.82 -18.36 -10.75
C GLY A 151 3.74 -17.38 -9.57
N ARG A 152 3.19 -16.18 -9.77
CA ARG A 152 2.95 -15.22 -8.68
C ARG A 152 1.61 -15.54 -8.02
N ASP A 153 1.64 -15.78 -6.71
CA ASP A 153 0.50 -16.24 -5.93
C ASP A 153 -0.66 -15.20 -5.94
N LEU A 154 -1.89 -15.70 -5.97
CA LEU A 154 -3.12 -14.93 -6.14
C LEU A 154 -3.56 -14.17 -4.88
N ARG A 155 -2.81 -14.36 -3.78
CA ARG A 155 -3.12 -13.84 -2.45
C ARG A 155 -2.85 -12.33 -2.30
N ASP A 156 -2.03 -11.73 -3.16
CA ASP A 156 -1.67 -10.31 -3.08
C ASP A 156 -2.51 -9.37 -3.96
N SER A 157 -3.54 -9.89 -4.64
CA SER A 157 -4.38 -9.06 -5.50
C SER A 157 -5.35 -8.21 -4.66
N LEU A 158 -5.02 -6.92 -4.51
CA LEU A 158 -5.86 -5.90 -3.86
C LEU A 158 -7.30 -5.87 -4.41
N LEU A 159 -7.49 -6.19 -5.69
CA LEU A 159 -8.81 -6.29 -6.30
C LEU A 159 -9.60 -7.50 -5.79
N LEU A 160 -8.96 -8.65 -5.63
CA LEU A 160 -9.61 -9.83 -5.02
C LEU A 160 -9.87 -9.60 -3.53
N ALA A 161 -8.98 -8.90 -2.82
CA ALA A 161 -9.20 -8.54 -1.42
C ALA A 161 -10.39 -7.56 -1.25
N LEU A 162 -10.52 -6.56 -2.13
CA LEU A 162 -11.66 -5.63 -2.14
C LEU A 162 -12.97 -6.32 -2.52
N VAL A 163 -12.97 -7.15 -3.56
CA VAL A 163 -14.15 -7.95 -3.96
C VAL A 163 -14.54 -8.92 -2.85
N ASN A 164 -13.59 -9.63 -2.24
CA ASN A 164 -13.87 -10.60 -1.18
C ASN A 164 -14.36 -9.90 0.11
N LYS A 165 -13.80 -8.74 0.47
CA LYS A 165 -14.24 -7.94 1.63
C LYS A 165 -15.62 -7.30 1.39
N GLY A 166 -15.91 -6.87 0.17
CA GLY A 166 -17.24 -6.39 -0.23
C GLY A 166 -18.29 -7.50 -0.24
N LEU A 167 -17.95 -8.66 -0.80
CA LEU A 167 -18.82 -9.83 -0.87
C LEU A 167 -19.15 -10.38 0.51
N ASN A 168 -18.17 -10.48 1.41
CA ASN A 168 -18.41 -10.90 2.79
C ASN A 168 -19.31 -9.90 3.53
N ARG A 169 -19.09 -8.59 3.39
CA ARG A 169 -19.99 -7.60 4.00
C ARG A 169 -21.43 -7.72 3.48
N PHE A 170 -21.61 -8.02 2.20
CA PHE A 170 -22.93 -8.18 1.61
C PHE A 170 -23.62 -9.48 2.06
N LEU A 171 -22.90 -10.59 2.11
CA LEU A 171 -23.43 -11.89 2.55
C LEU A 171 -23.78 -11.92 4.05
N PHE A 172 -23.02 -11.22 4.89
CA PHE A 172 -23.32 -11.11 6.34
C PHE A 172 -24.34 -10.02 6.69
N ALA A 173 -24.61 -9.07 5.80
CA ALA A 173 -25.66 -8.06 5.99
C ALA A 173 -27.06 -8.56 5.57
N VAL A 174 -27.14 -9.69 4.87
CA VAL A 174 -28.39 -10.30 4.35
C VAL A 174 -28.86 -11.47 5.24
N ARG A 175 -28.28 -11.63 6.43
CA ARG A 175 -28.69 -12.63 7.42
C ARG A 175 -29.07 -11.95 8.73
#